data_AF-A0AAD4J5E2-F1
#
_entry.id   AF-A0AAD4J5E2-F1
#
_cell.length_a   1.000
_cell.length_b   1.000
_cell.length_c   1.000
_cell.angle_alpha   90.00
_cell.angle_beta   90.00
_cell.angle_gamma   90.00
#
_symmetry.space_group_name_H-M   'P 1'
#
loop_
_entity.id
_entity.type
_entity.pdbx_description
1 polymer ?
#
loop_
_entity_poly.entity_id
_entity_poly.type
_entity_poly.pdbx_seq_one_letter_code
_entity_poly.pdbx_strand_id
1 'polypeptide(L)'
;MAGCGDAWMQEYNEAAKLGEDIMISQRTSADFFALKRKILIFGTTIDTLEFHLRETEIDEELMNDRKKMIADLRSKMYELMPSTLNAYNRNWLLDLETNNANAIPIETAAALDNSRILHLQRQTIRAQDEELEKLLETIKNTTDVAWAINQEFRLHQTLTVDANKYVEVPDSRLQ
;
A
#
# COMPACT_ATOMS: atom_id res chain seq x y z
N MET A 1 23.73 4.21 37.14
CA MET A 1 24.47 3.31 36.23
C MET A 1 23.70 1.99 36.14
N ALA A 2 22.56 2.00 35.44
CA ALA A 2 21.74 0.82 35.14
C ALA A 2 20.73 1.25 34.08
N GLY A 3 20.57 0.48 33.00
CA GLY A 3 19.44 0.62 32.08
C GLY A 3 19.72 1.28 30.73
N CYS A 4 20.74 0.84 29.99
CA CYS A 4 20.64 0.86 28.52
C CYS A 4 20.34 -0.59 28.12
N GLY A 5 19.05 -0.93 28.01
CA GLY A 5 18.67 -2.18 27.37
C GLY A 5 19.29 -2.19 25.99
N ASP A 6 20.09 -3.21 25.70
CA ASP A 6 20.93 -3.35 24.52
C ASP A 6 20.12 -3.01 23.25
N ALA A 7 20.29 -1.81 22.69
CA ALA A 7 19.48 -1.30 21.57
C ALA A 7 19.49 -2.27 20.37
N TRP A 8 20.61 -2.97 20.21
CA TRP A 8 20.78 -4.05 19.24
C TRP A 8 19.83 -5.24 19.49
N MET A 9 19.61 -5.62 20.75
CA MET A 9 18.65 -6.68 21.11
C MET A 9 17.21 -6.25 20.88
N GLN A 10 16.90 -4.95 20.99
CA GLN A 10 15.57 -4.43 20.66
C GLN A 10 15.31 -4.51 19.15
N GLU A 11 16.25 -4.04 18.32
CA GLU A 11 16.18 -4.12 16.86
C GLU A 11 16.14 -5.58 16.38
N TYR A 12 16.89 -6.48 17.02
CA TYR A 12 16.81 -7.92 16.76
C TYR A 12 15.42 -8.49 17.04
N ASN A 13 14.81 -8.12 18.17
CA ASN A 13 13.46 -8.56 18.51
C ASN A 13 12.40 -8.00 17.54
N GLU A 14 12.59 -6.77 17.04
CA GLU A 14 11.73 -6.18 16.00
C GLU A 14 11.89 -6.93 14.67
N ALA A 15 13.11 -7.26 14.25
CA ALA A 15 13.37 -8.09 13.09
C ALA A 15 12.76 -9.50 13.23
N ALA A 16 12.91 -10.13 14.40
CA ALA A 16 12.33 -11.45 14.68
C ALA A 16 10.79 -11.44 14.56
N LYS A 17 10.14 -10.39 15.09
CA LYS A 17 8.70 -10.18 14.95
C LYS A 17 8.27 -9.95 13.50
N LEU A 18 9.04 -9.19 12.72
CA LEU A 18 8.78 -9.01 11.29
C LEU A 18 8.85 -10.35 10.54
N GLY A 19 9.81 -11.22 10.85
CA GLY A 19 9.88 -12.57 10.29
C GLY A 19 8.67 -13.45 10.63
N GLU A 20 8.12 -13.33 11.84
CA GLU A 20 6.90 -14.03 12.25
C GLU A 20 5.64 -13.47 11.57
N ASP A 21 5.52 -12.15 11.47
CA ASP A 21 4.43 -11.48 10.76
C ASP A 21 4.42 -11.83 9.26
N ILE A 22 5.59 -11.97 8.62
CA ILE A 22 5.71 -12.46 7.24
C ILE A 22 5.16 -13.89 7.12
N MET A 23 5.51 -14.77 8.06
CA MET A 23 5.03 -16.16 8.08
C MET A 23 3.51 -16.25 8.30
N ILE A 24 2.95 -15.40 9.15
CA ILE A 24 1.49 -15.31 9.36
C ILE A 24 0.81 -14.73 8.11
N SER A 25 1.32 -13.63 7.57
CA SER A 25 0.80 -12.97 6.36
C SER A 25 0.80 -13.92 5.15
N GLN A 26 1.80 -14.81 5.06
CA GLN A 26 1.86 -15.85 4.03
C GLN A 26 0.76 -16.91 4.18
N ARG A 27 0.39 -17.26 5.42
CA ARG A 27 -0.69 -18.23 5.70
C ARG A 27 -2.07 -17.63 5.49
N THR A 28 -2.23 -16.32 5.68
CA THR A 28 -3.51 -15.62 5.56
C THR A 28 -3.81 -15.07 4.17
N SER A 29 -3.06 -15.49 3.14
CA SER A 29 -3.25 -15.03 1.74
C SER A 29 -3.16 -13.50 1.59
N ALA A 30 -2.16 -12.89 2.22
CA ALA A 30 -1.95 -11.44 2.11
C ALA A 30 -1.47 -11.04 0.70
N ASP A 31 -1.82 -9.83 0.28
CA ASP A 31 -1.40 -9.22 -0.98
C ASP A 31 0.10 -9.43 -1.23
N PHE A 32 0.43 -10.02 -2.38
CA PHE A 32 1.80 -10.35 -2.75
C PHE A 32 2.76 -9.15 -2.72
N PHE A 33 2.29 -7.98 -3.13
CA PHE A 33 3.08 -6.75 -3.09
C PHE A 33 3.36 -6.30 -1.65
N ALA A 34 2.40 -6.43 -0.75
CA ALA A 34 2.59 -6.15 0.68
C ALA A 34 3.58 -7.14 1.30
N LEU A 35 3.47 -8.43 0.95
CA LEU A 35 4.35 -9.48 1.44
C LEU A 35 5.79 -9.30 0.92
N LYS A 36 5.98 -9.01 -0.37
CA LYS A 36 7.27 -8.64 -0.95
C LYS A 36 7.90 -7.43 -0.28
N ARG A 37 7.09 -6.40 0.00
CA ARG A 37 7.55 -5.19 0.70
C ARG A 37 7.99 -5.52 2.13
N LYS A 38 7.24 -6.34 2.87
CA LYS A 38 7.62 -6.80 4.22
C LYS A 38 8.94 -7.59 4.20
N ILE A 39 9.15 -8.49 3.22
CA ILE A 39 10.42 -9.22 3.06
C ILE A 39 11.58 -8.27 2.76
N LEU A 40 11.38 -7.28 1.88
CA LEU A 40 12.40 -6.28 1.58
C LEU A 40 12.77 -5.47 2.84
N ILE A 41 11.76 -5.04 3.61
CA ILE A 41 11.98 -4.33 4.88
C ILE A 41 12.75 -5.22 5.85
N PHE A 42 12.37 -6.49 6.00
CA PHE A 42 13.08 -7.46 6.84
C PHE A 42 14.56 -7.62 6.42
N GLY A 43 14.84 -7.68 5.11
CA GLY A 43 16.21 -7.66 4.58
C GLY A 43 16.97 -6.38 4.98
N THR A 44 16.36 -5.21 4.78
CA THR A 44 17.00 -3.94 5.17
C THR A 44 17.24 -3.83 6.68
N THR A 45 16.36 -4.38 7.52
CA THR A 45 16.55 -4.40 8.98
C THR A 45 17.69 -5.33 9.42
N ILE A 46 17.92 -6.41 8.66
CA ILE A 46 19.08 -7.28 8.89
C ILE A 46 20.37 -6.55 8.51
N ASP A 47 20.36 -5.81 7.40
CA ASP A 47 21.53 -5.06 6.95
C ASP A 47 21.85 -3.88 7.90
N THR A 48 20.84 -3.25 8.52
CA THR A 48 21.06 -2.25 9.58
C THR A 48 21.64 -2.88 10.85
N LEU A 49 21.16 -4.07 11.25
CA LEU A 49 21.72 -4.82 12.37
C LEU A 49 23.19 -5.22 12.14
N GLU A 50 23.56 -5.59 10.91
CA GLU A 50 24.94 -5.85 10.52
C GLU A 50 25.80 -4.59 10.53
N PHE A 51 25.25 -3.45 10.10
CA PHE A 51 25.92 -2.16 10.15
C PHE A 51 26.22 -1.73 11.59
N HIS A 52 25.23 -1.79 12.47
CA HIS A 52 25.40 -1.49 13.91
C HIS A 52 26.42 -2.42 14.58
N LEU A 53 26.48 -3.68 14.16
CA LEU A 53 27.47 -4.64 14.67
C LEU A 53 28.89 -4.35 14.16
N ARG A 54 29.03 -3.76 12.97
CA ARG A 54 30.33 -3.34 12.42
C ARG A 54 30.84 -2.05 13.05
N GLU A 55 29.94 -1.15 13.44
CA GLU A 55 30.26 0.16 14.02
C GLU A 55 30.55 0.08 15.54
N THR A 56 30.16 -1.01 16.20
CA THR A 56 30.37 -1.21 17.64
C THR A 56 31.58 -2.11 17.92
N GLU A 57 32.58 -1.60 18.63
CA GLU A 57 33.69 -2.40 19.17
C GLU A 57 33.21 -3.14 20.43
N ILE A 58 32.81 -4.41 20.26
CA ILE A 58 32.29 -5.29 21.31
C ILE A 58 33.24 -6.48 21.47
N ASP A 59 33.20 -7.09 22.64
CA ASP A 59 33.88 -8.35 22.95
C ASP A 59 33.66 -9.42 21.86
N GLU A 60 34.71 -10.17 21.56
CA GLU A 60 34.82 -11.02 20.36
C GLU A 60 33.83 -12.21 20.43
N GLU A 61 33.54 -12.69 21.64
CA GLU A 61 32.55 -13.74 21.91
C GLU A 61 31.12 -13.26 21.64
N LEU A 62 30.77 -12.08 22.17
CA LEU A 62 29.49 -11.42 21.92
C LEU A 62 29.31 -11.07 20.44
N MET A 63 30.36 -10.62 19.76
CA MET A 63 30.34 -10.34 18.33
C MET A 63 30.03 -11.61 17.52
N ASN A 64 30.62 -12.75 17.91
CA ASN A 64 30.40 -14.02 17.21
C ASN A 64 28.99 -14.56 17.42
N ASP A 65 28.42 -14.42 18.63
CA ASP A 65 27.06 -14.84 18.91
C ASP A 65 26.02 -13.98 18.21
N ARG A 66 26.22 -12.66 18.17
CA ARG A 66 25.36 -11.74 17.40
C ARG A 66 25.43 -12.01 15.89
N LYS A 67 26.59 -12.38 15.35
CA LYS A 67 26.73 -12.83 13.95
C LYS A 67 25.95 -14.12 13.66
N LYS A 68 25.93 -15.08 14.59
CA LYS A 68 25.09 -16.30 14.45
C LYS A 68 23.61 -15.95 14.41
N MET A 69 23.15 -15.07 15.31
CA MET A 69 21.75 -14.62 15.34
C MET A 69 21.32 -13.93 14.03
N ILE A 70 22.21 -13.14 13.42
CA ILE A 70 21.98 -12.54 12.10
C ILE A 70 21.95 -13.60 10.99
N ALA A 71 22.84 -14.59 11.05
CA ALA A 71 22.85 -15.69 10.08
C ALA A 71 21.55 -16.51 10.13
N ASP A 72 20.99 -16.73 11.32
CA ASP A 72 19.69 -17.38 11.50
C ASP A 72 18.54 -16.57 10.88
N LEU A 73 18.52 -15.24 11.09
CA LEU A 73 17.54 -14.36 10.47
C LEU A 73 17.67 -14.33 8.94
N ARG A 74 18.90 -14.33 8.41
CA ARG A 74 19.15 -14.43 6.97
C ARG A 74 18.67 -15.77 6.40
N SER A 75 18.96 -16.87 7.08
CA SER A 75 18.49 -18.20 6.66
C SER A 75 16.96 -18.23 6.58
N LYS A 76 16.29 -17.67 7.59
CA LYS A 76 14.83 -17.53 7.61
C LYS A 76 14.30 -16.64 6.48
N MET A 77 14.98 -15.54 6.15
CA MET A 77 14.63 -14.70 4.99
C MET A 77 14.73 -15.46 3.67
N TYR A 78 15.83 -16.21 3.48
CA TYR A 78 16.05 -17.01 2.28
C TYR A 78 15.06 -18.17 2.14
N GLU A 79 14.50 -18.69 3.23
CA GLU A 79 13.43 -19.69 3.19
C GLU A 79 12.05 -19.07 2.85
N LEU A 80 11.79 -17.86 3.37
CA LEU A 80 10.53 -17.14 3.16
C LEU A 80 10.39 -16.61 1.72
N MET A 81 11.49 -16.26 1.05
CA MET A 81 11.43 -15.64 -0.29
C MET A 81 10.95 -16.60 -1.42
N PRO A 82 11.46 -17.84 -1.55
CA PRO A 82 10.94 -18.80 -2.52
C PRO A 82 9.53 -19.29 -2.18
N SER A 83 9.24 -19.49 -0.89
CA SER A 83 7.93 -19.98 -0.45
C SER A 83 6.81 -18.95 -0.70
N THR A 84 7.11 -17.65 -0.62
CA THR A 84 6.15 -16.58 -0.91
C THR A 84 5.89 -16.42 -2.41
N LEU A 85 6.91 -16.62 -3.23
CA LEU A 85 6.75 -16.69 -4.69
C LEU A 85 5.89 -17.91 -5.11
N ASN A 86 6.12 -19.07 -4.50
CA ASN A 86 5.35 -20.27 -4.77
C ASN A 86 3.90 -20.15 -4.29
N ALA A 87 3.67 -19.58 -3.11
CA ALA A 87 2.33 -19.31 -2.59
C ALA A 87 1.55 -18.34 -3.50
N TYR A 88 2.22 -17.30 -4.00
CA TYR A 88 1.63 -16.40 -4.99
C TYR A 88 1.29 -17.10 -6.30
N ASN A 89 2.21 -17.88 -6.88
CA ASN A 89 1.94 -18.59 -8.14
C ASN A 89 0.74 -19.54 -8.02
N ARG A 90 0.56 -20.20 -6.86
CA ARG A 90 -0.62 -21.02 -6.59
C ARG A 90 -1.89 -20.19 -6.43
N ASN A 91 -1.82 -19.09 -5.69
CA ASN A 91 -2.98 -18.22 -5.51
C ASN A 91 -3.39 -17.51 -6.81
N TRP A 92 -2.41 -17.10 -7.62
CA TRP A 92 -2.60 -16.57 -8.97
C TRP A 92 -3.24 -17.61 -9.90
N LEU A 93 -2.83 -18.88 -9.83
CA LEU A 93 -3.47 -19.95 -10.59
C LEU A 93 -4.93 -20.18 -10.17
N LEU A 94 -5.21 -20.15 -8.86
CA LEU A 94 -6.58 -20.27 -8.33
C LEU A 94 -7.46 -19.05 -8.68
N ASP A 95 -6.89 -17.85 -8.65
CA ASP A 95 -7.58 -16.62 -9.04
C ASP A 95 -7.83 -16.56 -10.56
N LEU A 96 -6.95 -17.17 -11.36
CA LEU A 96 -7.19 -17.40 -12.78
C LEU A 96 -8.33 -18.40 -13.01
N GLU A 97 -8.44 -19.46 -12.21
CA GLU A 97 -9.54 -20.43 -12.30
C GLU A 97 -10.90 -19.79 -11.95
N THR A 98 -10.95 -18.88 -10.98
CA THR A 98 -12.18 -18.16 -10.61
C THR A 98 -12.55 -17.06 -11.60
N ASN A 99 -11.57 -16.37 -12.21
CA ASN A 99 -11.81 -15.37 -13.26
C ASN A 99 -12.00 -15.98 -14.66
N ASN A 100 -11.66 -17.27 -14.86
CA ASN A 100 -11.85 -17.99 -16.12
C ASN A 100 -13.32 -18.24 -16.49
N ALA A 101 -14.27 -17.99 -15.59
CA ALA A 101 -15.69 -18.07 -15.93
C ALA A 101 -16.09 -17.11 -17.09
N ASN A 102 -15.28 -16.05 -17.32
CA ASN A 102 -15.47 -15.08 -18.40
C ASN A 102 -14.26 -14.96 -19.35
N ALA A 103 -13.20 -15.73 -19.16
CA ALA A 103 -12.05 -15.67 -20.05
C ALA A 103 -12.26 -16.63 -21.23
N ILE A 104 -12.05 -16.11 -22.43
CA ILE A 104 -12.09 -16.89 -23.67
C ILE A 104 -11.04 -18.00 -23.52
N PRO A 105 -11.42 -19.30 -23.58
CA PRO A 105 -10.48 -20.40 -23.43
C PRO A 105 -9.28 -20.22 -24.35
N ILE A 106 -8.09 -20.61 -23.91
CA ILE A 106 -6.84 -20.47 -24.68
C ILE A 106 -6.96 -21.18 -26.04
N GLU A 107 -7.78 -22.23 -26.13
CA GLU A 107 -8.13 -22.92 -27.39
C GLU A 107 -8.88 -22.01 -28.39
N THR A 108 -9.76 -21.13 -27.90
CA THR A 108 -10.43 -20.10 -28.71
C THR A 108 -9.54 -18.89 -29.02
N ALA A 109 -8.55 -18.58 -28.18
CA ALA A 109 -7.53 -17.56 -28.46
C ALA A 109 -6.54 -18.00 -29.55
N ALA A 110 -6.18 -19.29 -29.58
CA ALA A 110 -5.37 -19.87 -30.66
C ALA A 110 -6.11 -19.90 -32.02
N ALA A 111 -7.45 -19.84 -32.01
CA ALA A 111 -8.31 -19.76 -33.19
C ALA A 111 -8.68 -18.32 -33.60
N LEU A 112 -8.21 -17.30 -32.89
CA LEU A 112 -8.44 -15.89 -33.19
C LEU A 112 -7.30 -15.35 -34.05
N ASP A 113 -7.51 -15.21 -35.36
CA ASP A 113 -6.59 -14.52 -36.26
C ASP A 113 -6.23 -13.11 -35.72
N ASN A 114 -5.00 -12.65 -35.96
CA ASN A 114 -4.50 -11.33 -35.55
C ASN A 114 -5.47 -10.17 -35.85
N SER A 115 -6.24 -10.27 -36.94
CA SER A 115 -7.28 -9.29 -37.31
C SER A 115 -8.42 -9.18 -36.28
N ARG A 116 -8.86 -10.32 -35.73
CA ARG A 116 -9.93 -10.37 -34.71
C ARG A 116 -9.42 -9.88 -33.37
N ILE A 117 -8.17 -10.19 -33.01
CA ILE A 117 -7.51 -9.64 -31.81
C ILE A 117 -7.43 -8.10 -31.92
N LEU A 118 -6.97 -7.57 -33.06
CA LEU A 118 -6.94 -6.13 -33.30
C LEU A 118 -8.34 -5.48 -33.30
N HIS A 119 -9.37 -6.19 -33.77
CA HIS A 119 -10.74 -5.71 -33.71
C HIS A 119 -11.24 -5.62 -32.26
N LEU A 120 -11.01 -6.64 -31.45
CA LEU A 120 -11.34 -6.64 -30.03
C LEU A 120 -10.59 -5.54 -29.28
N GLN A 121 -9.29 -5.38 -29.53
CA GLN A 121 -8.52 -4.27 -28.96
C GLN A 121 -9.12 -2.91 -29.30
N ARG A 122 -9.50 -2.68 -30.56
CA ARG A 122 -10.16 -1.42 -30.98
C ARG A 122 -11.52 -1.23 -30.31
N GLN A 123 -12.30 -2.29 -30.11
CA GLN A 123 -13.56 -2.22 -29.40
C GLN A 123 -13.35 -1.87 -27.93
N THR A 124 -12.37 -2.50 -27.26
CA THR A 124 -12.03 -2.19 -25.88
C THR A 124 -11.56 -0.74 -25.72
N ILE A 125 -10.70 -0.25 -26.62
CA ILE A 125 -10.22 1.14 -26.59
C ILE A 125 -11.39 2.12 -26.74
N ARG A 126 -12.30 1.86 -27.69
CA ARG A 126 -13.49 2.72 -27.87
C ARG A 126 -14.40 2.74 -26.64
N ALA A 127 -14.64 1.58 -26.03
CA ALA A 127 -15.45 1.50 -24.82
C ALA A 127 -14.82 2.28 -23.65
N GLN A 128 -13.49 2.23 -23.53
CA GLN A 128 -12.76 3.01 -22.54
C GLN A 128 -12.82 4.52 -22.83
N ASP A 129 -12.69 4.95 -24.08
CA ASP A 129 -12.80 6.35 -24.46
C ASP A 129 -14.19 6.93 -24.12
N GLU A 130 -15.26 6.16 -24.37
CA GLU A 130 -16.64 6.55 -24.00
C GLU A 130 -16.84 6.65 -22.47
N GLU A 131 -16.20 5.76 -21.71
CA GLU A 131 -16.24 5.81 -20.25
C GLU A 131 -15.45 7.02 -19.70
N LEU A 132 -14.30 7.32 -20.29
CA LEU A 132 -13.51 8.51 -19.96
C LEU A 132 -14.26 9.81 -20.25
N GLU A 133 -15.04 9.87 -21.33
CA GLU A 133 -15.87 11.03 -21.65
C GLU A 133 -16.97 11.26 -20.58
N LYS A 134 -17.63 10.19 -20.14
CA LYS A 134 -18.61 10.27 -19.03
C LYS A 134 -17.96 10.67 -17.71
N LEU A 135 -16.75 10.17 -17.43
CA LEU A 135 -15.98 10.59 -16.26
C LEU A 135 -15.60 12.07 -16.34
N LEU A 136 -15.25 12.57 -17.53
CA LEU A 136 -14.96 13.98 -17.72
C LEU A 136 -16.21 14.85 -17.51
N GLU A 137 -17.37 14.42 -18.02
CA GLU A 137 -18.64 15.12 -17.80
C GLU A 137 -19.01 15.18 -16.31
N THR A 138 -18.86 14.07 -15.59
CA THR A 138 -19.12 14.03 -14.14
C THR A 138 -18.14 14.88 -13.34
N ILE A 139 -16.86 14.94 -13.71
CA ILE A 139 -15.89 15.86 -13.11
C ILE A 139 -16.29 17.32 -13.37
N LYS A 140 -16.72 17.65 -14.60
CA LYS A 140 -17.18 19.00 -14.93
C LYS A 140 -18.40 19.39 -14.11
N ASN A 141 -19.40 18.51 -14.02
CA ASN A 141 -20.60 18.73 -13.19
C ASN A 141 -20.22 18.91 -11.71
N THR A 142 -19.31 18.10 -11.20
CA THR A 142 -18.81 18.22 -9.81
C THR A 142 -18.08 19.56 -9.61
N THR A 143 -17.33 20.02 -10.61
CA THR A 143 -16.64 21.31 -10.57
C THR A 143 -17.63 22.48 -10.55
N ASP A 144 -18.67 22.42 -11.37
CA ASP A 144 -19.73 23.43 -11.41
C ASP A 144 -20.50 23.49 -10.09
N VAL A 145 -20.81 22.33 -9.49
CA VAL A 145 -21.42 22.23 -8.16
C VAL A 145 -20.49 22.80 -7.08
N ALA A 146 -19.21 22.46 -7.09
CA ALA A 146 -18.24 22.99 -6.14
C ALA A 146 -18.10 24.51 -6.26
N TRP A 147 -18.16 25.05 -7.49
CA TRP A 147 -18.16 26.48 -7.73
C TRP A 147 -19.42 27.15 -7.16
N ALA A 148 -20.60 26.58 -7.41
CA ALA A 148 -21.86 27.07 -6.85
C ALA A 148 -21.85 27.05 -5.31
N ILE A 149 -21.40 25.96 -4.69
CA ILE A 149 -21.25 25.86 -3.24
C ILE A 149 -20.31 26.93 -2.69
N ASN A 150 -19.19 27.22 -3.38
CA ASN A 150 -18.25 28.26 -2.95
C ASN A 150 -18.90 29.65 -2.99
N GLN A 151 -19.69 29.95 -4.03
CA GLN A 151 -20.44 31.21 -4.12
C GLN A 151 -21.46 31.33 -2.99
N GLU A 152 -22.27 30.30 -2.75
CA GLU A 152 -23.23 30.28 -1.65
C GLU A 152 -22.54 30.43 -0.28
N PHE A 153 -21.40 29.76 -0.08
CA PHE A 153 -20.62 29.92 1.15
C PHE A 153 -20.14 31.35 1.35
N ARG A 154 -19.65 32.02 0.29
CA ARG A 154 -19.24 33.44 0.36
C ARG A 154 -20.42 34.37 0.64
N LEU A 155 -21.58 34.10 0.06
CA LEU A 155 -22.82 34.84 0.33
C LEU A 155 -23.25 34.64 1.79
N HIS A 156 -23.28 33.40 2.28
CA HIS A 156 -23.57 33.09 3.68
C HIS A 156 -22.59 33.74 4.65
N GLN A 157 -21.29 33.76 4.34
CA GLN A 157 -20.28 34.44 5.16
C GLN A 157 -20.56 35.94 5.23
N THR A 158 -20.92 36.57 4.09
CA THR A 158 -21.27 37.99 4.04
C THR A 158 -22.54 38.28 4.84
N LEU A 159 -23.61 37.52 4.62
CA LEU A 159 -24.88 37.65 5.35
C LEU A 159 -24.71 37.41 6.84
N THR A 160 -23.83 36.49 7.25
CA THR A 160 -23.52 36.23 8.67
C THR A 160 -22.79 37.41 9.30
N VAL A 161 -21.82 38.01 8.59
CA VAL A 161 -21.12 39.21 9.07
C VAL A 161 -22.08 40.39 9.20
N ASP A 162 -22.95 40.60 8.20
CA ASP A 162 -23.98 41.64 8.25
C ASP A 162 -24.98 41.40 9.38
N ALA A 163 -25.50 40.18 9.53
CA ALA A 163 -26.39 39.81 10.63
C ALA A 163 -25.74 40.02 11.99
N ASN A 164 -24.46 39.66 12.16
CA ASN A 164 -23.73 39.87 13.41
C ASN A 164 -23.58 41.37 13.73
N LYS A 165 -23.33 42.20 12.72
CA LYS A 165 -23.29 43.66 12.86
C LYS A 165 -24.63 44.24 13.31
N TYR A 166 -25.76 43.71 12.83
CA TYR A 166 -27.10 44.12 13.29
C TYR A 166 -27.47 43.56 14.67
N VAL A 167 -26.81 42.52 15.17
CA VAL A 167 -27.01 41.97 16.52
C VAL A 167 -26.20 42.73 17.58
N GLU A 168 -25.06 43.34 17.23
CA GLU A 168 -24.30 44.22 18.15
C GLU A 168 -24.94 45.62 18.34
N VAL A 169 -25.76 46.09 17.41
CA VAL A 169 -26.46 47.38 17.50
C VAL A 169 -27.65 47.42 18.51
N PRO A 170 -28.47 46.38 18.72
CA PRO A 170 -29.55 46.42 19.70
C PRO A 170 -29.06 46.44 21.16
N ASP A 171 -27.89 45.88 21.46
CA ASP A 171 -27.33 45.92 22.84
C ASP A 171 -26.86 47.32 23.25
N SER A 172 -26.46 48.17 22.30
CA SER A 172 -26.06 49.56 22.58
C SER A 172 -27.25 50.53 22.72
N ARG A 173 -28.50 50.08 22.49
CA ARG A 173 -29.72 50.88 22.69
C ARG A 173 -30.60 50.42 23.85
N LEU A 174 -30.19 49.38 24.59
CA LEU A 174 -30.91 48.82 25.74
C LEU A 174 -30.22 49.05 27.10
N GLN A 175 -29.20 49.91 27.16
CA GLN A 175 -28.63 50.45 28.41
C GLN A 175 -29.16 51.84 28.75
#